data_AF-E9J481-F1
#
_entry.id   AF-E9J481-F1
#
_cell.length_a   1.000
_cell.length_b   1.000
_cell.length_c   1.000
_cell.angle_alpha   90.00
_cell.angle_beta   90.00
_cell.angle_gamma   90.00
#
_symmetry.space_group_name_H-M   'P 1'
#
loop_
_entity.id
_entity.type
_entity.pdbx_description
1 polymer ?
#
loop_
_entity_poly.entity_id
_entity_poly.type
_entity_poly.pdbx_seq_one_letter_code
_entity_poly.pdbx_strand_id
1 'polypeptide(L)'
;MSLFKTKEWWRTQCGVHESFDRRSLLIAPLFGVDRKDIIIVGSHGGYLRMYSPSSQWIDETKSPSGYKSSDLIIETQIGDCIIDMKAGKFVS
;
A
#
# COMPACT_ATOMS: atom_id res chain seq x y z
N MET A 1 -0.77 -25.97 15.65
CA MET A 1 -1.76 -25.68 14.58
C MET A 1 -2.54 -24.45 14.99
N SER A 2 -2.49 -23.35 14.22
CA SER A 2 -3.26 -22.14 14.57
C SER A 2 -4.74 -22.38 14.28
N LEU A 3 -5.61 -22.05 15.24
CA LEU A 3 -7.07 -22.12 15.09
C LEU A 3 -7.58 -21.12 14.03
N PHE A 4 -6.85 -20.04 13.82
CA PHE A 4 -7.18 -18.97 12.87
C PHE A 4 -6.10 -18.86 11.80
N LYS A 5 -6.54 -18.75 10.55
CA LYS A 5 -5.66 -18.52 9.40
C LYS A 5 -6.09 -17.24 8.70
N THR A 6 -5.17 -16.30 8.55
CA THR A 6 -5.38 -15.11 7.73
C THR A 6 -5.67 -15.52 6.29
N LYS A 7 -6.72 -14.96 5.71
CA LYS A 7 -7.03 -15.11 4.28
C LYS A 7 -6.32 -13.98 3.54
N GLU A 8 -5.30 -14.34 2.77
CA GLU A 8 -4.57 -13.39 1.95
C GLU A 8 -5.39 -13.07 0.70
N TRP A 9 -5.80 -11.81 0.54
CA TRP A 9 -6.52 -11.33 -0.65
C TRP A 9 -5.61 -10.52 -1.58
N TRP A 10 -4.63 -9.82 -1.00
CA TRP A 10 -3.65 -9.01 -1.72
C TRP A 10 -2.41 -8.86 -0.85
N ARG A 11 -1.23 -8.91 -1.47
CA ARG A 11 0.06 -8.72 -0.81
C ARG A 11 1.11 -8.30 -1.82
N THR A 12 2.01 -7.43 -1.39
CA THR A 12 3.24 -7.11 -2.11
C THR A 12 4.40 -6.93 -1.12
N GLN A 13 5.61 -6.73 -1.63
CA GLN A 13 6.80 -6.42 -0.86
C GLN A 13 7.42 -5.12 -1.37
N CYS A 14 7.76 -4.21 -0.45
CA CYS A 14 8.41 -2.95 -0.79
C CYS A 14 9.93 -3.15 -0.93
N GLY A 15 10.44 -2.96 -2.14
CA GLY A 15 11.86 -2.99 -2.52
C GLY A 15 12.71 -4.06 -1.84
N VAL A 16 13.99 -3.74 -1.64
CA VAL A 16 15.02 -4.66 -1.14
C VAL A 16 15.77 -3.99 0.00
N HIS A 17 15.82 -4.63 1.16
CA HIS A 17 16.50 -4.13 2.37
C HIS A 17 16.07 -2.71 2.81
N GLU A 18 14.83 -2.33 2.53
CA GLU A 18 14.23 -1.11 3.07
C GLU A 18 13.84 -1.28 4.55
N SER A 19 13.90 -0.19 5.32
CA SER A 19 13.44 -0.15 6.70
C SER A 19 12.17 0.69 6.85
N PHE A 20 11.33 0.27 7.79
CA PHE A 20 10.01 0.80 8.05
C PHE A 20 9.75 0.82 9.56
N ASP A 21 8.84 1.68 10.00
CA ASP A 21 8.31 1.68 11.36
C ASP A 21 6.78 1.83 11.38
N ARG A 22 6.21 2.05 12.58
CA ARG A 22 4.76 2.19 12.79
C ARG A 22 4.10 3.36 12.04
N ARG A 23 4.88 4.33 11.53
CA ARG A 23 4.43 5.52 10.79
C ARG A 23 4.68 5.41 9.28
N SER A 24 5.34 4.34 8.83
CA SER A 24 5.61 4.07 7.43
C SER A 24 4.39 3.63 6.61
N LEU A 25 3.22 3.44 7.25
CA LEU A 25 1.98 3.01 6.59
C LEU A 25 0.87 4.03 6.87
N LEU A 26 0.23 4.51 5.81
CA LEU A 26 -0.95 5.36 5.87
C LEU A 26 -2.02 4.82 4.92
N ILE A 27 -3.28 4.80 5.38
CA ILE A 27 -4.45 4.50 4.55
C ILE A 27 -5.27 5.79 4.47
N ALA A 28 -5.56 6.26 3.26
CA ALA A 28 -6.25 7.53 3.07
C ALA A 28 -7.10 7.61 1.78
N PRO A 29 -8.23 8.36 1.81
CA PRO A 29 -9.08 8.61 0.65
C PRO A 29 -8.54 9.79 -0.18
N LEU A 30 -7.44 9.62 -0.91
CA LEU A 30 -6.81 10.73 -1.66
C LEU A 30 -7.57 11.15 -2.92
N PHE A 31 -8.40 10.29 -3.50
CA PHE A 31 -8.99 10.49 -4.83
C PHE A 31 -10.49 10.78 -4.82
N GLY A 32 -10.99 11.36 -3.72
CA GLY A 32 -12.41 11.70 -3.55
C GLY A 32 -13.23 10.58 -2.91
N VAL A 33 -14.46 10.92 -2.50
CA VAL A 33 -15.35 10.07 -1.69
C VAL A 33 -15.84 8.81 -2.42
N ASP A 34 -15.87 8.83 -3.75
CA ASP A 34 -16.33 7.70 -4.56
C ASP A 34 -15.23 6.68 -4.84
N ARG A 35 -14.00 6.96 -4.43
CA ARG A 35 -12.85 6.06 -4.60
C ARG A 35 -12.49 5.39 -3.29
N LYS A 36 -12.02 4.14 -3.41
CA LYS A 36 -11.51 3.37 -2.28
C LYS A 36 -10.27 4.06 -1.71
N ASP A 37 -10.07 3.88 -0.41
CA ASP A 37 -8.82 4.27 0.24
C ASP A 37 -7.63 3.60 -0.44
N ILE A 38 -6.53 4.34 -0.52
CA ILE A 38 -5.27 3.82 -1.02
C ILE A 38 -4.30 3.55 0.12
N ILE A 39 -3.38 2.62 -0.13
CA ILE A 39 -2.30 2.28 0.79
C ILE A 39 -1.09 3.14 0.40
N ILE A 40 -0.58 3.93 1.34
CA ILE A 40 0.59 4.78 1.16
C ILE A 40 1.69 4.22 2.06
N VAL A 41 2.85 3.94 1.47
CA VAL A 41 4.02 3.41 2.17
C VAL A 41 5.19 4.35 1.98
N GLY A 42 5.83 4.74 3.08
CA GLY A 42 7.02 5.57 3.10
C GLY A 42 8.15 4.85 3.82
N SER A 43 9.29 4.66 3.15
CA SER A 43 10.45 4.01 3.76
C SER A 43 11.47 5.01 4.29
N HIS A 44 12.31 4.57 5.22
CA HIS A 44 13.43 5.38 5.70
C HIS A 44 14.51 5.61 4.63
N GLY A 45 14.46 4.87 3.51
CA GLY A 45 15.29 5.11 2.33
C GLY A 45 14.78 6.20 1.39
N GLY A 46 13.67 6.86 1.74
CA GLY A 46 13.08 7.95 0.96
C GLY A 46 12.12 7.49 -0.14
N TYR A 47 11.76 6.21 -0.21
CA TYR A 47 10.78 5.75 -1.20
C TYR A 47 9.36 5.98 -0.72
N LEU A 48 8.58 6.75 -1.50
CA LEU A 48 7.15 6.93 -1.34
C LEU A 48 6.41 6.09 -2.40
N ARG A 49 5.51 5.23 -1.93
CA ARG A 49 4.69 4.34 -2.78
C ARG A 49 3.22 4.51 -2.45
N MET A 50 2.38 4.52 -3.49
CA MET A 50 0.93 4.54 -3.36
C MET A 50 0.33 3.37 -4.12
N TYR A 51 -0.43 2.54 -3.42
CA TYR A 51 -1.10 1.38 -3.98
C TYR A 51 -2.62 1.52 -3.92
N SER A 52 -3.28 1.14 -5.01
CA SER A 52 -4.73 0.92 -5.06
C SER A 52 -5.00 -0.57 -5.35
N PRO A 53 -5.13 -1.41 -4.32
CA PRO A 53 -5.35 -2.85 -4.49
C PRO A 53 -6.61 -3.16 -5.31
N SER A 54 -6.47 -3.98 -6.36
CA SER A 54 -7.57 -4.33 -7.28
C SER A 54 -7.82 -5.84 -7.40
N SER A 55 -7.43 -6.62 -6.39
CA SER A 55 -7.51 -8.08 -6.41
C SER A 55 -8.94 -8.58 -6.63
N GLN A 56 -9.12 -9.59 -7.49
CA GLN A 56 -10.42 -10.18 -7.82
C GLN A 56 -10.38 -11.68 -7.57
N TRP A 57 -11.54 -12.28 -7.27
CA TRP A 57 -11.65 -13.73 -7.17
C TRP A 57 -11.56 -14.36 -8.55
N ILE A 58 -10.73 -15.40 -8.70
CA ILE A 58 -10.58 -16.17 -9.92
C ILE A 58 -11.20 -17.56 -9.65
N ASP A 59 -12.22 -17.92 -10.42
CA ASP A 59 -12.99 -19.15 -10.21
C ASP A 59 -12.19 -20.39 -10.58
N GLU A 60 -11.34 -20.32 -11.61
CA GLU A 60 -10.52 -21.44 -12.08
C GLU A 60 -9.50 -21.88 -11.05
N THR A 61 -8.84 -20.92 -10.38
CA THR A 61 -7.81 -21.20 -9.38
C THR A 61 -8.37 -21.24 -7.96
N LYS A 62 -9.65 -20.87 -7.78
CA LYS A 62 -10.30 -20.68 -6.47
C LYS A 62 -9.45 -19.84 -5.52
N SER A 63 -8.88 -18.77 -6.04
CA SER A 63 -7.97 -17.90 -5.30
C SER A 63 -8.10 -16.44 -5.76
N PRO A 64 -7.72 -15.47 -4.92
CA PRO A 64 -7.63 -14.08 -5.34
C PRO A 64 -6.50 -13.89 -6.35
N SER A 65 -6.66 -12.95 -7.28
CA SER A 65 -5.66 -12.59 -8.28
C SER A 65 -4.39 -11.97 -7.68
N GLY A 66 -4.47 -11.50 -6.43
CA GLY A 66 -3.35 -10.91 -5.71
C GLY A 66 -2.93 -9.57 -6.30
N TYR A 67 -1.66 -9.24 -6.09
CA TYR A 67 -1.04 -7.99 -6.55
C TYR A 67 -0.80 -8.00 -8.07
N LYS A 68 -1.09 -6.86 -8.70
CA LYS A 68 -0.75 -6.56 -10.09
C LYS A 68 0.12 -5.32 -10.14
N SER A 69 0.98 -5.21 -11.16
CA SER A 69 1.81 -4.00 -11.36
C SER A 69 0.97 -2.72 -11.49
N SER A 70 -0.25 -2.82 -12.04
CA SER A 70 -1.22 -1.73 -12.12
C SER A 70 -1.76 -1.25 -10.77
N ASP A 71 -1.57 -2.02 -9.69
CA ASP A 71 -1.98 -1.60 -8.35
C ASP A 71 -1.02 -0.54 -7.78
N LEU A 72 0.22 -0.46 -8.26
CA LEU A 72 1.17 0.59 -7.88
C LEU A 72 0.93 1.83 -8.73
N ILE A 73 0.31 2.85 -8.12
CA ILE A 73 -0.07 4.09 -8.82
C ILE A 73 1.13 5.01 -8.96
N ILE A 74 1.92 5.15 -7.89
CA ILE A 74 3.10 6.02 -7.82
C ILE A 74 4.19 5.30 -7.05
N GLU A 75 5.41 5.36 -7.57
CA GLU A 75 6.64 5.10 -6.86
C GLU A 75 7.62 6.22 -7.16
N THR A 76 8.16 6.85 -6.12
CA THR A 76 9.18 7.89 -6.26
C THR A 76 10.13 7.86 -5.08
N GLN A 77 11.39 8.19 -5.31
CA GLN A 77 12.34 8.44 -4.25
C GLN A 77 12.41 9.95 -3.98
N ILE A 78 12.01 10.35 -2.77
CA ILE A 78 12.31 11.68 -2.25
C ILE A 78 13.71 11.63 -1.63
N GLY A 79 14.47 12.73 -1.72
CA GLY A 79 15.92 12.74 -1.40
C GLY A 79 16.29 12.48 0.06
N ASP A 80 15.30 12.32 0.95
CA ASP A 80 15.48 12.22 2.40
C ASP A 80 14.61 11.10 3.00
N CYS A 81 14.94 10.72 4.24
CA CYS A 81 14.22 9.72 5.02
C CYS A 81 12.77 10.13 5.31
N ILE A 82 11.80 9.25 5.04
CA ILE A 82 10.39 9.45 5.40
C ILE A 82 10.13 8.92 6.81
N ILE A 83 9.88 9.82 7.77
CA ILE A 83 9.63 9.48 9.19
C ILE A 83 8.13 9.41 9.54
N ASP A 84 7.29 10.18 8.84
CA ASP A 84 5.84 10.16 9.04
C ASP A 84 5.12 10.61 7.76
N MET A 85 3.89 10.13 7.60
CA MET A 85 2.99 10.52 6.52
C MET A 85 1.61 10.79 7.11
N LYS A 86 0.97 11.86 6.63
CA LYS A 86 -0.38 12.26 7.03
C LYS A 86 -1.17 12.69 5.80
N ALA A 87 -2.47 12.48 5.85
CA ALA A 87 -3.42 13.00 4.87
C ALA A 87 -4.43 13.90 5.59
N GLY A 88 -4.81 14.99 4.92
CA GLY A 88 -5.71 15.98 5.48
C GLY A 88 -5.82 17.20 4.58
N LYS A 89 -6.53 18.22 5.07
CA LYS A 89 -6.62 19.53 4.40
C LYS A 89 -5.46 20.40 4.88
N PHE A 90 -4.35 20.37 4.16
CA PHE A 90 -3.15 21.16 4.49
C PHE A 90 -3.00 22.44 3.67
N VAL A 91 -3.95 22.72 2.77
CA VAL A 91 -4.00 23.92 1.93
C VAL A 91 -5.27 24.70 2.27
N SER A 92 -5.14 26.02 2.39
CA SER A 92 -6.22 26.98 2.68
C SER A 92 -7.01 27.34 1.44
#